data_AF-A0A3B3B6J2-F1
#
_entry.id   AF-A0A3B3B6J2-F1
#
_cell.length_a   1.000
_cell.length_b   1.000
_cell.length_c   1.000
_cell.angle_alpha   90.00
_cell.angle_beta   90.00
_cell.angle_gamma   90.00
#
_symmetry.space_group_name_H-M   'P 1'
#
loop_
_entity.id
_entity.type
_entity.pdbx_description
1 polymer ?
#
loop_
_entity_poly.entity_id
_entity_poly.type
_entity_poly.pdbx_seq_one_letter_code
_entity_poly.pdbx_strand_id
1 'polypeptide(L)' 'MSSFVAPFKNQQYFDLKNYCIKNKKLFEDPEFPANNSSLFYRQPPQSSVRCVMESR' A
#
# COMPACT_ATOMS: atom_id res chain seq x y z
N MET A 1 26.92 -0.86 10.54
CA MET A 1 26.37 -0.16 9.36
C MET A 1 24.89 0.13 9.60
N SER A 2 24.52 1.39 9.83
CA SER A 2 23.11 1.80 9.84
C SER A 2 22.77 2.26 8.44
N SER A 3 22.06 1.44 7.67
CA SER A 3 21.51 1.87 6.39
C SER A 3 20.50 2.97 6.67
N PHE A 4 20.84 4.22 6.35
CA PHE A 4 19.92 5.36 6.40
C PHE A 4 18.83 5.16 5.35
N VAL A 5 17.76 4.47 5.75
CA VAL A 5 16.54 4.36 4.96
C VAL A 5 15.87 5.73 5.02
N ALA A 6 16.01 6.53 3.96
CA ALA A 6 15.29 7.78 3.83
C ALA A 6 13.79 7.46 3.81
N PRO A 7 12.98 7.97 4.75
CA PRO A 7 11.55 7.76 4.71
C PRO A 7 11.01 8.40 3.44
N PHE A 8 10.49 7.59 2.54
CA PHE A 8 9.81 8.09 1.36
C PHE A 8 8.59 8.89 1.84
N LYS A 9 8.58 10.19 1.55
CA LYS A 9 7.49 11.13 1.91
C LYS A 9 7.09 11.12 3.40
N ASN A 10 8.08 11.06 4.30
CA ASN A 10 7.86 11.03 5.76
C ASN A 10 7.02 9.82 6.25
N GLN A 11 6.90 8.76 5.46
CA GLN A 11 6.19 7.55 5.87
C GLN A 11 7.08 6.70 6.78
N GLN A 12 6.82 6.75 8.08
CA GLN A 12 7.42 5.84 9.06
C GLN A 12 6.61 4.54 9.12
N TYR A 13 7.17 3.45 8.59
CA TYR A 13 6.51 2.14 8.58
C TYR A 13 6.00 1.71 9.97
N PHE A 14 6.81 1.98 11.00
CA PHE A 14 6.49 1.60 12.38
C PHE A 14 5.21 2.29 12.89
N ASP A 15 5.08 3.59 12.64
CA ASP A 15 3.92 4.37 13.09
C ASP A 15 2.65 3.99 12.32
N LEU A 16 2.77 3.82 11.00
CA LEU A 16 1.67 3.38 10.13
C LEU A 16 1.16 1.99 10.52
N LYS A 17 2.08 1.03 10.75
CA LYS A 17 1.73 -0.32 11.19
C LYS A 17 1.00 -0.30 12.54
N ASN A 18 1.53 0.44 13.50
CA ASN A 18 0.93 0.55 14.83
C ASN A 18 -0.46 1.20 14.78
N TYR A 19 -0.64 2.22 13.94
CA TYR A 19 -1.94 2.84 13.72
C TYR A 19 -2.96 1.85 13.14
N CYS A 20 -2.59 1.08 12.11
CA CYS A 20 -3.46 0.09 11.49
C CYS A 20 -3.85 -1.04 12.46
N ILE A 21 -2.89 -1.56 13.23
CA ILE A 21 -3.14 -2.59 14.24
C ILE A 21 -4.08 -2.06 15.34
N LYS A 22 -3.83 -0.83 15.84
CA LYS A 22 -4.67 -0.21 16.88
C LYS A 22 -6.10 0.01 16.40
N ASN A 23 -6.27 0.44 15.15
CA ASN A 23 -7.59 0.70 14.57
C ASN A 23 -8.25 -0.56 13.96
N LYS A 24 -7.63 -1.75 14.08
CA LYS A 24 -8.06 -3.00 13.43
C LYS A 24 -8.41 -2.81 11.95
N LYS A 25 -7.67 -1.93 11.27
CA LYS A 25 -7.87 -1.62 9.85
C LYS A 25 -6.68 -2.14 9.06
N LEU A 26 -6.94 -2.75 7.91
CA LEU A 26 -5.89 -3.02 6.93
C LEU A 26 -5.33 -1.70 6.41
N PHE A 27 -4.02 -1.67 6.21
CA PHE A 27 -3.36 -0.51 5.61
C PHE A 27 -3.77 -0.40 4.14
N GLU A 28 -4.25 0.78 3.76
CA GLU A 28 -4.55 1.15 2.38
C GLU A 28 -3.54 2.22 1.99
N ASP A 29 -2.72 1.94 0.99
CA ASP A 29 -1.73 2.91 0.52
C ASP A 29 -2.45 4.00 -0.31
N PRO A 30 -2.41 5.27 0.12
CA PRO A 30 -3.02 6.36 -0.64
C PRO A 30 -2.25 6.69 -1.92
N GLU A 31 -0.96 6.36 -2.00
CA GLU A 31 -0.10 6.60 -3.17
C GLU A 31 -0.11 5.44 -4.15
N PHE A 32 -0.44 4.24 -3.67
CA PHE A 32 -0.52 3.04 -4.48
C PHE A 32 -1.82 2.28 -4.22
N PRO A 33 -2.98 2.84 -4.65
CA PRO A 33 -4.28 2.23 -4.41
C PRO A 33 -4.39 0.87 -5.11
N ALA A 34 -5.20 -0.03 -4.54
CA ALA A 34 -5.47 -1.36 -5.06
C ALA A 34 -6.40 -1.35 -6.30
N ASN A 35 -6.06 -0.53 -7.30
CA ASN A 35 -6.85 -0.31 -8.51
C ASN A 35 -6.00 -0.52 -9.78
N ASN A 36 -6.67 -0.47 -10.94
CA ASN A 36 -6.03 -0.65 -12.24
C ASN A 36 -4.99 0.43 -12.57
N SER A 37 -5.04 1.60 -11.91
CA SER A 37 -4.07 2.68 -12.09
C SER A 37 -2.70 2.34 -11.51
N SER A 38 -2.66 1.54 -10.45
CA SER A 38 -1.41 0.99 -9.88
C SER A 38 -0.86 -0.20 -10.67
N LEU A 39 -1.72 -0.89 -11.42
CA LEU A 39 -1.35 -2.07 -12.21
C LEU A 39 -0.88 -1.71 -13.63
N PHE A 40 -1.44 -0.67 -14.25
CA PHE A 40 -1.23 -0.36 -15.65
C PHE A 40 -0.95 1.12 -15.88
N TYR A 41 0.18 1.43 -16.54
CA TYR A 41 0.57 2.80 -16.87
C TYR A 41 -0.23 3.43 -18.03
N ARG A 42 -0.87 2.62 -18.90
CA ARG A 42 -1.54 3.12 -20.11
C ARG A 42 -2.92 2.51 -20.36
N GLN A 43 -3.03 1.20 -20.55
CA GLN A 43 -4.32 0.54 -20.76
C GLN A 43 -4.37 -0.80 -20.01
N PRO A 44 -5.46 -1.06 -19.25
CA PRO A 44 -5.66 -2.36 -18.63
C PRO A 44 -5.99 -3.44 -19.69
N PRO A 45 -5.52 -4.67 -19.51
CA PRO A 45 -5.94 -5.82 -20.30
C PRO A 45 -7.44 -6.08 -20.10
N GLN A 46 -8.07 -6.77 -21.06
CA GLN A 46 -9.51 -7.08 -21.01
C GLN A 46 -9.90 -8.06 -19.89
N SER A 47 -8.93 -8.63 -19.18
CA SER A 47 -9.14 -9.47 -18.01
C SER A 47 -9.33 -8.62 -16.74
N SER A 48 -10.33 -8.95 -15.92
CA SER A 48 -10.51 -8.27 -14.64
C SER A 48 -9.40 -8.68 -13.67
N VAL A 49 -8.54 -7.74 -13.28
CA VAL A 49 -7.65 -7.92 -12.13
C VAL A 49 -8.38 -7.42 -10.89
N ARG A 50 -8.48 -8.28 -9.87
CA ARG A 50 -9.11 -7.92 -8.59
C ARG A 50 -8.06 -7.96 -7.49
N CYS A 51 -7.71 -6.79 -6.97
CA CYS A 51 -6.91 -6.72 -5.77
C CYS A 51 -7.80 -7.12 -4.58
N VAL A 52 -7.44 -8.20 -3.88
CA VAL A 52 -8.10 -8.64 -2.67
C VAL A 52 -7.30 -8.17 -1.47
N MET A 53 -7.95 -7.42 -0.59
CA MET A 53 -7.44 -7.10 0.74
C MET A 53 -7.97 -8.17 1.70
N GLU A 54 -7.17 -9.21 1.94
CA GLU A 54 -7.53 -10.32 2.83
C GLU A 54 -7.10 -10.00 4.27
N SER A 55 -8.06 -9.82 5.18
CA SER A 55 -7.81 -9.75 6.63
C SER A 55 -8.05 -11.13 7.22
N ARG A 56 -6.99 -11.87 7.55
CA ARG A 56 -7.10 -13.09 8.36
C ARG A 56 -7.31 -12.78 9.84
#